data_AF-A0A7L3KFV1-F1
#
_entry.id   AF-A0A7L3KFV1-F1
#
_cell.length_a   1.000
_cell.length_b   1.000
_cell.length_c   1.000
_cell.angle_alpha   90.00
_cell.angle_beta   90.00
_cell.angle_gamma   90.00
#
_symmetry.space_group_name_H-M   'P 1'
#
loop_
_entity.id
_entity.type
_entity.pdbx_description
1 polymer ?
#
loop_
_entity_poly.entity_id
_entity_poly.type
_entity_poly.pdbx_seq_one_letter_code
_entity_poly.pdbx_strand_id
1 'polypeptide(L)'
;GEDSRSFHVSIQGTPPSITSAREIPIITAVAGGQLLLECPEGAEPHPEIEWHREGSLLQEDARREILARGRFLQLRAVAAADGGEYSCRATSAPGDTGPRVLVQVHG
;
A
#
# COMPACT_ATOMS: atom_id res chain seq x y z
N GLY A 1 15.47 -53.90 -13.43
CA GLY A 1 15.35 -52.44 -13.27
C GLY A 1 13.95 -52.09 -13.71
N GLU A 2 13.15 -51.35 -12.97
CA GLU A 2 13.45 -50.25 -12.05
C GLU A 2 12.35 -50.26 -10.97
N ASP A 3 12.78 -50.24 -9.71
CA ASP A 3 11.93 -50.06 -8.55
C ASP A 3 11.41 -48.63 -8.55
N SER A 4 10.09 -48.44 -8.47
CA SER A 4 9.51 -47.10 -8.28
C SER A 4 8.40 -47.19 -7.24
N ARG A 5 8.81 -46.97 -5.99
CA ARG A 5 7.92 -46.71 -4.86
C ARG A 5 7.37 -45.29 -4.96
N SER A 6 6.11 -45.16 -5.38
CA SER A 6 5.40 -43.88 -5.37
C SER A 6 4.84 -43.60 -3.97
N PHE A 7 5.32 -42.53 -3.34
CA PHE A 7 4.81 -42.02 -2.06
C PHE A 7 3.57 -41.15 -2.33
N HIS A 8 2.42 -41.56 -1.79
CA HIS A 8 1.22 -40.72 -1.76
C HIS A 8 1.35 -39.68 -0.65
N VAL A 9 1.62 -38.43 -1.01
CA VAL A 9 1.57 -37.29 -0.08
C VAL A 9 0.15 -36.72 -0.11
N SER A 10 -0.64 -37.01 0.91
CA SER A 10 -1.92 -36.33 1.13
C SER A 10 -1.68 -35.10 2.00
N ILE A 11 -1.54 -33.92 1.39
CA ILE A 11 -1.56 -32.67 2.15
C ILE A 11 -3.02 -32.41 2.56
N GLN A 12 -3.40 -32.91 3.72
CA GLN A 12 -4.63 -32.49 4.38
C GLN A 12 -4.37 -31.18 5.12
N GLY A 13 -4.28 -30.10 4.36
CA GLY A 13 -4.37 -28.75 4.86
C GLY A 13 -5.61 -28.14 4.25
N THR A 14 -6.67 -27.98 5.04
CA THR A 14 -7.65 -26.93 4.75
C THR A 14 -6.84 -25.68 4.41
N PRO A 15 -7.04 -25.01 3.25
CA PRO A 15 -6.49 -23.68 3.11
C PRO A 15 -6.94 -22.92 4.36
N PRO A 16 -6.07 -22.19 5.09
CA PRO A 16 -6.62 -21.18 5.96
C PRO A 16 -7.43 -20.31 5.01
N SER A 17 -8.75 -20.44 5.09
CA SER A 17 -9.66 -19.49 4.47
C SER A 17 -9.22 -18.16 5.05
N ILE A 18 -8.41 -17.41 4.31
CA ILE A 18 -8.27 -15.98 4.50
C ILE A 18 -9.64 -15.45 4.12
N THR A 19 -10.50 -15.59 5.12
CA THR A 19 -11.80 -14.98 5.23
C THR A 19 -11.54 -13.54 4.88
N SER A 20 -12.17 -13.11 3.80
CA SER A 20 -12.02 -11.80 3.19
C SER A 20 -12.24 -10.69 4.21
N ALA A 21 -11.17 -10.28 4.88
CA ALA A 21 -11.00 -8.94 5.38
C ALA A 21 -9.84 -8.39 4.56
N ARG A 22 -10.11 -7.35 3.77
CA ARG A 22 -9.05 -6.59 3.10
C ARG A 22 -8.25 -5.91 4.21
N GLU A 23 -7.28 -6.62 4.79
CA GLU A 23 -6.41 -6.12 5.85
C GLU A 23 -5.65 -4.91 5.30
N ILE A 24 -5.91 -3.74 5.88
CA ILE A 24 -5.22 -2.51 5.49
C ILE A 24 -3.79 -2.62 6.05
N PRO A 25 -2.74 -2.65 5.21
CA PRO A 25 -1.37 -2.73 5.69
C PRO A 25 -1.01 -1.54 6.58
N ILE A 26 -0.29 -1.80 7.67
CA ILE A 26 0.19 -0.78 8.60
C ILE A 26 1.66 -0.49 8.31
N ILE A 27 2.00 0.78 8.13
CA ILE A 27 3.36 1.28 7.91
C ILE A 27 3.75 2.16 9.09
N THR A 28 4.90 1.87 9.67
CA THR A 28 5.42 2.61 10.83
C THR A 28 6.45 3.64 10.40
N ALA A 29 6.30 4.88 10.85
CA ALA A 29 7.24 5.97 10.61
C ALA A 29 7.76 6.54 11.94
N VAL A 30 8.96 7.11 11.91
CA VAL A 30 9.60 7.74 13.07
C VAL A 30 9.42 9.26 12.97
N ALA A 31 9.04 9.90 14.07
CA ALA A 31 8.91 11.34 14.15
C ALA A 31 10.23 12.05 13.80
N GLY A 32 10.18 13.08 12.97
CA GLY A 32 11.35 13.77 12.41
C GLY A 32 12.06 13.03 11.28
N GLY A 33 11.68 11.77 11.01
CA GLY A 33 12.22 10.95 9.93
C GLY A 33 11.61 11.27 8.56
N GLN A 34 11.92 10.38 7.60
CA GLN A 34 11.35 10.39 6.26
C GLN A 34 10.49 9.13 6.06
N LEU A 35 9.36 9.29 5.39
CA LEU A 35 8.47 8.20 4.99
C LEU A 35 8.27 8.26 3.47
N LEU A 36 8.39 7.11 2.81
CA LEU A 36 8.11 6.94 1.39
C LEU A 36 7.01 5.90 1.24
N LEU A 37 5.89 6.32 0.65
CA LEU A 37 4.77 5.44 0.32
C LEU A 37 4.79 5.16 -1.17
N GLU A 38 4.52 3.91 -1.53
CA GLU A 38 4.41 3.46 -2.91
C GLU A 38 2.98 2.97 -3.15
N CYS A 39 2.33 3.48 -4.19
CA CYS A 39 1.10 2.88 -4.71
C CYS A 39 1.46 1.54 -5.40
N PRO A 40 0.63 0.51 -5.59
CA PRO A 40 0.97 -0.62 -6.48
C PRO A 40 0.56 -0.34 -7.94
N GLU A 41 1.33 -0.84 -8.91
CA GLU A 41 1.04 -0.57 -10.34
C GLU A 41 -0.14 -1.44 -10.77
N GLY A 42 -1.28 -0.80 -11.02
CA GLY A 42 -2.37 -1.36 -11.82
C GLY A 42 -2.10 -1.07 -13.29
N ALA A 43 -2.26 -2.08 -14.16
CA ALA A 43 -1.87 -2.11 -15.57
C ALA A 43 -1.92 -0.79 -16.37
N GLU A 44 -0.87 -0.62 -17.17
CA GLU A 44 -0.63 0.37 -18.23
C GLU A 44 -1.87 0.70 -19.12
N PRO A 45 -2.02 1.92 -19.67
CA PRO A 45 -1.07 3.02 -19.71
C PRO A 45 -1.34 4.08 -18.64
N HIS A 46 -0.30 4.34 -17.86
CA HIS A 46 -0.19 5.17 -16.66
C HIS A 46 -1.24 6.28 -16.51
N PRO A 47 -2.29 6.09 -15.69
CA PRO A 47 -3.08 7.20 -15.20
C PRO A 47 -2.23 8.06 -14.25
N GLU A 48 -2.47 9.37 -14.23
CA GLU A 48 -1.96 10.22 -13.14
C GLU A 48 -2.51 9.68 -11.81
N ILE A 49 -1.64 9.48 -10.82
CA ILE A 49 -2.03 8.96 -9.51
C ILE A 49 -2.16 10.12 -8.54
N GLU A 50 -3.29 10.19 -7.86
CA GLU A 50 -3.57 11.12 -6.79
C GLU A 50 -3.48 10.42 -5.44
N TRP A 51 -2.83 11.06 -4.48
CA TRP A 51 -2.76 10.58 -3.11
C TRP A 51 -3.85 11.23 -2.27
N HIS A 52 -4.47 10.44 -1.41
CA HIS A 52 -5.46 10.89 -0.46
C HIS A 52 -5.05 10.48 0.95
N ARG A 53 -5.33 11.34 1.92
CA ARG A 53 -5.23 11.05 3.35
C ARG A 53 -6.61 11.17 3.96
N GLU A 54 -7.10 10.10 4.60
CA GLU A 54 -8.43 10.06 5.20
C GLU A 54 -9.53 10.46 4.19
N GLY A 55 -9.35 10.06 2.92
CA GLY A 55 -10.24 10.41 1.79
C GLY A 55 -10.03 11.81 1.19
N SER A 56 -9.26 12.70 1.82
CA SER A 56 -8.98 14.04 1.31
C SER A 56 -7.76 14.06 0.39
N LEU A 57 -7.86 14.74 -0.75
CA LEU A 57 -6.74 14.89 -1.69
C LEU A 57 -5.54 15.54 -1.00
N LEU A 58 -4.38 14.90 -1.09
CA LEU A 58 -3.12 15.44 -0.59
C LEU A 58 -2.54 16.39 -1.63
N GLN A 59 -2.17 17.58 -1.16
CA GLN A 59 -1.40 18.53 -1.94
C GLN A 59 0.06 18.49 -1.51
N GLU A 60 0.94 18.76 -2.47
CA GLU A 60 2.38 18.93 -2.22
C GLU A 60 2.64 20.21 -1.43
N ASP A 61 3.68 20.19 -0.60
CA ASP A 61 4.21 21.35 0.11
C ASP A 61 5.68 21.13 0.49
N ALA A 62 6.24 22.01 1.32
CA ALA A 62 7.62 21.93 1.78
C ALA A 62 8.04 20.56 2.39
N ARG A 63 7.09 19.79 2.96
CA ARG A 63 7.34 18.48 3.56
C ARG A 63 6.74 17.31 2.76
N ARG A 64 5.83 17.55 1.81
CA ARG A 64 5.11 16.53 1.03
C ARG A 64 5.45 16.66 -0.45
N GLU A 65 6.01 15.63 -1.04
CA GLU A 65 6.45 15.62 -2.44
C GLU A 65 5.89 14.38 -3.16
N ILE A 66 5.29 14.58 -4.33
CA ILE A 66 4.72 13.52 -5.15
C ILE A 66 5.66 13.24 -6.32
N LEU A 67 6.16 12.02 -6.39
CA LEU A 67 7.22 11.60 -7.31
C LEU A 67 6.69 10.60 -8.34
N ALA A 68 7.39 10.54 -9.48
CA ALA A 68 7.11 9.62 -10.59
C ALA A 68 5.61 9.56 -10.95
N ARG A 69 5.02 10.73 -11.24
CA ARG A 69 3.61 10.90 -11.67
C ARG A 69 2.59 10.34 -10.66
N GLY A 70 2.88 10.46 -9.37
CA GLY A 70 1.99 9.98 -8.31
C GLY A 70 2.30 8.58 -7.80
N ARG A 71 3.29 7.89 -8.39
CA ARG A 71 3.70 6.56 -7.96
C ARG A 71 4.18 6.54 -6.51
N PHE A 72 4.94 7.56 -6.11
CA PHE A 72 5.49 7.65 -4.77
C PHE A 72 5.05 8.94 -4.08
N LEU A 73 4.70 8.84 -2.81
CA LEU A 73 4.50 9.98 -1.91
C LEU A 73 5.62 10.00 -0.87
N GLN A 74 6.38 11.08 -0.86
CA GLN A 74 7.46 11.30 0.08
C GLN A 74 7.06 12.34 1.12
N LEU A 75 7.12 11.95 2.39
CA LEU A 75 6.91 12.81 3.56
C LEU A 75 8.24 13.00 4.29
N ARG A 76 8.68 14.25 4.46
CA ARG A 76 9.89 14.63 5.20
C ARG A 76 9.52 15.24 6.54
N ALA A 77 10.38 15.07 7.54
CA ALA A 77 10.13 15.55 8.90
C ALA A 77 8.74 15.13 9.39
N VAL A 78 8.49 13.82 9.33
CA VAL A 78 7.20 13.20 9.69
C VAL A 78 6.81 13.62 11.11
N ALA A 79 5.60 14.12 11.28
CA ALA A 79 5.03 14.49 12.58
C ALA A 79 3.96 13.47 13.00
N ALA A 80 3.62 13.43 14.29
CA ALA A 80 2.53 12.59 14.79
C ALA A 80 1.20 12.86 14.06
N ALA A 81 0.97 14.10 13.64
CA ALA A 81 -0.21 14.53 12.86
C ALA A 81 -0.21 14.06 11.39
N ASP A 82 0.91 13.54 10.90
CA ASP A 82 1.00 12.94 9.57
C ASP A 82 0.56 11.46 9.59
N GLY A 83 0.31 10.88 10.77
CA GLY A 83 -0.32 9.57 10.89
C GLY A 83 -1.77 9.58 10.42
N GLY A 84 -2.25 8.43 9.96
CA GLY A 84 -3.60 8.27 9.40
C GLY A 84 -3.61 7.33 8.21
N GLU A 85 -4.77 7.18 7.59
CA GLU A 85 -4.94 6.31 6.45
C GLU A 85 -4.62 7.04 5.14
N TYR A 86 -3.78 6.42 4.31
CA TYR A 86 -3.40 6.90 2.99
C TYR A 86 -3.94 5.96 1.92
N SER A 87 -4.37 6.53 0.79
CA SER A 87 -4.79 5.76 -0.37
C SER A 87 -4.33 6.45 -1.63
N CYS A 88 -3.92 5.68 -2.64
CA CYS A 88 -3.62 6.20 -3.97
C CYS A 88 -4.77 5.87 -4.92
N ARG A 89 -5.06 6.77 -5.86
CA ARG A 89 -6.13 6.59 -6.84
C ARG A 89 -5.71 7.05 -8.23
N ALA A 90 -6.04 6.26 -9.24
CA ALA A 90 -5.88 6.65 -10.63
C ALA A 90 -6.96 7.65 -11.07
N THR A 91 -6.58 8.76 -11.68
CA THR A 91 -7.51 9.77 -12.23
C THR A 91 -8.47 9.20 -13.27
N SER A 92 -8.02 8.21 -14.05
CA SER A 92 -8.79 7.59 -15.14
C SER A 92 -9.89 6.61 -14.68
N ALA A 93 -9.98 6.29 -13.38
CA ALA A 93 -10.98 5.36 -12.84
C ALA A 93 -11.91 6.06 -11.81
N PRO A 94 -12.92 6.81 -12.27
CA PRO A 94 -13.99 7.29 -11.40
C PRO A 94 -14.73 6.08 -10.77
N GLY A 95 -14.55 5.84 -9.47
CA GLY A 95 -15.19 4.75 -8.70
C GLY A 95 -14.22 3.76 -8.05
N ASP A 96 -12.94 3.71 -8.48
CA ASP A 96 -11.97 2.79 -7.88
C ASP A 96 -11.29 3.43 -6.66
N THR A 97 -11.58 2.89 -5.47
CA THR A 97 -10.75 3.11 -4.28
C THR A 97 -9.54 2.20 -4.41
N GLY A 98 -8.40 2.78 -4.78
CA GLY A 98 -7.14 2.06 -4.75
C GLY A 98 -6.78 1.58 -3.34
N PRO A 99 -5.70 0.81 -3.21
CA PRO A 99 -5.32 0.22 -1.93
C PRO A 99 -5.08 1.29 -0.88
N ARG A 100 -5.50 0.96 0.34
CA ARG A 100 -5.40 1.81 1.53
C ARG A 100 -4.25 1.28 2.38
N VAL A 101 -3.56 2.17 3.10
CA VAL A 101 -2.50 1.83 4.06
C VAL A 101 -2.68 2.71 5.28
N LEU A 102 -2.39 2.20 6.47
CA LEU A 102 -2.43 2.98 7.71
C LEU A 102 -1.01 3.37 8.12
N VAL A 103 -0.74 4.66 8.25
CA VAL A 103 0.54 5.17 8.74
C VAL A 103 0.46 5.44 10.24
N GLN A 104 1.30 4.76 11.01
CA GLN A 104 1.50 5.02 12.43
C GLN A 104 2.84 5.70 12.66
N VAL A 105 2.83 6.82 13.39
CA VAL A 105 4.04 7.57 13.72
C VAL A 105 4.40 7.34 15.18
N HIS A 106 5.63 6.89 15.43
CA HIS A 106 6.18 6.73 16.76
C HIS A 106 7.31 7.74 16.99
N GLY A 107 7.47 8.19 18.23
CA GLY A 107 8.50 9.16 18.66
C GLY A 107 9.44 8.55 19.68
#